data_AF-A0A1H8ADV4-F1
#
_entry.id   AF-A0A1H8ADV4-F1
#
_cell.length_a   1.000
_cell.length_b   1.000
_cell.length_c   1.000
_cell.angle_alpha   90.00
_cell.angle_beta   90.00
_cell.angle_gamma   90.00
#
_symmetry.space_group_name_H-M   'P 1'
#
loop_
_entity.id
_entity.type
_entity.pdbx_description
1 polymer ?
#
loop_
_entity_poly.entity_id
_entity_poly.type
_entity_poly.pdbx_seq_one_letter_code
_entity_poly.pdbx_strand_id
1 'polypeptide(L)'
;MTALPNLPQNTTLLDLLRAQGVPQERGAYAYEGWELHTHPDLVERLVDLAPRWPVLATFGVPVLAAKGIAAVVACGMGMLLVRLPEVPTEPLESAAPCPPLTDPGQGWYSVCPWQGELSSVESKRLLSLLVQHALSYAASLSEDDSIDWQGRPVQAPSTRSGKVKGRRPSRDTGSRQGGRGRRR
;
A
#
# COMPACT_ATOMS: atom_id res chain seq x y z
N MET A 1 -14.26 -5.54 8.18
CA MET A 1 -14.01 -5.19 6.76
C MET A 1 -13.38 -3.82 6.74
N THR A 2 -12.23 -3.66 6.06
CA THR A 2 -11.41 -2.44 6.15
C THR A 2 -11.84 -1.47 5.06
N ALA A 3 -12.72 -0.53 5.40
CA ALA A 3 -13.04 0.58 4.52
C ALA A 3 -11.81 1.50 4.37
N LEU A 4 -11.71 2.21 3.25
CA LEU A 4 -10.67 3.22 3.07
C LEU A 4 -10.83 4.32 4.16
N PRO A 5 -9.79 4.61 4.97
CA PRO A 5 -9.91 5.57 6.06
C PRO A 5 -10.06 6.99 5.53
N ASN A 6 -10.77 7.82 6.30
CA ASN A 6 -10.94 9.25 6.02
C ASN A 6 -9.69 10.04 6.41
N LEU A 7 -8.64 9.90 5.60
CA LEU A 7 -7.39 10.66 5.69
C LEU A 7 -7.48 11.91 4.80
N PRO A 8 -6.75 13.00 5.10
CA PRO A 8 -6.71 14.21 4.26
C PRO A 8 -6.39 13.89 2.80
N GLN A 9 -5.48 12.95 2.56
CA GLN A 9 -5.06 12.50 1.23
C GLN A 9 -6.21 11.82 0.45
N ASN A 10 -7.20 11.26 1.13
CA ASN A 10 -8.32 10.56 0.52
C ASN A 10 -9.58 11.43 0.41
N THR A 11 -9.61 12.63 0.99
CA THR A 11 -10.84 13.43 1.14
C THR A 11 -11.54 13.67 -0.19
N THR A 12 -10.85 14.26 -1.17
CA THR A 12 -11.42 14.53 -2.50
C THR A 12 -11.93 13.28 -3.20
N LEU A 13 -11.21 12.16 -3.08
CA LEU A 13 -11.65 10.88 -3.64
C LEU A 13 -12.91 10.38 -2.93
N LEU A 14 -12.91 10.37 -1.59
CA LEU A 14 -14.03 9.87 -0.80
C LEU A 14 -15.28 10.71 -1.00
N ASP A 15 -15.16 12.01 -1.18
CA ASP A 15 -16.29 12.90 -1.47
C ASP A 15 -16.87 12.59 -2.86
N LEU A 16 -16.02 12.38 -3.87
CA LEU A 16 -16.45 11.97 -5.21
C LEU A 16 -17.14 10.60 -5.20
N LEU A 17 -16.53 9.60 -4.55
CA LEU A 17 -17.10 8.25 -4.46
C LEU A 17 -18.41 8.22 -3.67
N ARG A 18 -18.50 9.00 -2.58
CA ARG A 18 -19.74 9.10 -1.78
C ARG A 18 -20.87 9.76 -2.55
N ALA A 19 -20.57 10.75 -3.40
CA ALA A 19 -21.59 11.39 -4.23
C ALA A 19 -22.12 10.46 -5.34
N GLN A 20 -21.33 9.46 -5.75
CA GLN A 20 -21.71 8.47 -6.75
C GLN A 20 -22.37 7.22 -6.14
N GLY A 21 -22.03 6.88 -4.90
CA GLY A 21 -22.44 5.64 -4.26
C GLY A 21 -23.96 5.53 -4.09
N VAL A 22 -24.55 4.52 -4.72
CA VAL A 22 -25.95 4.15 -4.52
C VAL A 22 -26.02 2.94 -3.59
N PRO A 23 -26.74 3.03 -2.44
CA PRO A 23 -26.99 1.87 -1.59
C PRO A 23 -27.69 0.77 -2.40
N GLN A 24 -27.30 -0.49 -2.20
CA GLN A 24 -27.83 -1.60 -2.99
C GLN A 24 -29.38 -1.69 -2.92
N GLU A 25 -30.04 -1.62 -4.08
CA GLU A 25 -31.44 -2.03 -4.25
C GLU A 25 -31.55 -3.49 -4.75
N ARG A 26 -32.74 -4.11 -4.61
CA ARG A 26 -32.95 -5.51 -5.03
C ARG A 26 -32.76 -5.66 -6.55
N GLY A 27 -31.78 -6.46 -6.96
CA GLY A 27 -31.57 -6.85 -8.35
C GLY A 27 -30.35 -6.22 -9.04
N ALA A 28 -29.68 -5.27 -8.39
CA ALA A 28 -28.41 -4.73 -8.87
C ALA A 28 -27.22 -5.64 -8.51
N TYR A 29 -26.21 -5.67 -9.39
CA TYR A 29 -24.90 -6.20 -9.02
C TYR A 29 -24.34 -5.35 -7.89
N ALA A 30 -23.95 -5.97 -6.79
CA ALA A 30 -23.47 -5.27 -5.61
C ALA A 30 -22.02 -5.64 -5.28
N TYR A 31 -21.29 -4.66 -4.78
CA TYR A 31 -19.94 -4.83 -4.26
C TYR A 31 -19.91 -4.27 -2.84
N GLU A 32 -19.90 -5.18 -1.86
CA GLU A 32 -19.89 -4.85 -0.42
C GLU A 32 -21.07 -3.93 0.02
N GLY A 33 -22.28 -4.21 -0.46
CA GLY A 33 -23.52 -3.52 -0.04
C GLY A 33 -23.84 -2.23 -0.79
N TRP A 34 -23.03 -1.87 -1.78
CA TRP A 34 -23.26 -0.77 -2.72
C TRP A 34 -23.50 -1.32 -4.11
N GLU A 35 -24.25 -0.60 -4.94
CA GLU A 35 -24.32 -0.94 -6.36
C GLU A 35 -22.91 -0.89 -6.97
N LEU A 36 -22.57 -1.91 -7.74
CA LEU A 36 -21.27 -2.02 -8.39
C LEU A 36 -21.23 -1.02 -9.55
N HIS A 37 -20.43 0.04 -9.39
CA HIS A 37 -20.24 1.08 -10.40
C HIS A 37 -19.09 0.77 -11.38
N THR A 38 -18.57 -0.47 -11.35
CA THR A 38 -17.39 -0.90 -12.08
C THR A 38 -17.63 -2.24 -12.77
N HIS A 39 -17.20 -2.40 -14.02
CA HIS A 39 -17.37 -3.68 -14.71
C HIS A 39 -16.61 -4.82 -13.99
N PRO A 40 -17.19 -6.02 -13.80
CA PRO A 40 -16.52 -7.15 -13.13
C PRO A 40 -15.11 -7.45 -13.68
N ASP A 41 -14.95 -7.46 -15.00
CA ASP A 41 -13.65 -7.68 -15.66
C ASP A 41 -12.58 -6.67 -15.23
N LEU A 42 -12.98 -5.44 -14.88
CA LEU A 42 -12.04 -4.42 -14.40
C LEU A 42 -11.62 -4.68 -12.96
N VAL A 43 -12.50 -5.27 -12.14
CA VAL A 43 -12.15 -5.76 -10.79
C VAL A 43 -11.13 -6.90 -10.90
N GLU A 44 -11.39 -7.87 -11.77
CA GLU A 44 -10.48 -8.99 -12.02
C GLU A 44 -9.14 -8.48 -12.56
N ARG A 45 -9.18 -7.53 -13.50
CA ARG A 45 -7.98 -6.87 -14.03
C ARG A 45 -7.16 -6.22 -12.92
N LEU A 46 -7.79 -5.55 -11.96
CA LEU A 46 -7.10 -4.90 -10.84
C LEU A 46 -6.42 -5.92 -9.91
N VAL A 47 -7.10 -7.04 -9.61
CA VAL A 47 -6.52 -8.17 -8.86
C VAL A 47 -5.30 -8.74 -9.60
N ASP A 48 -5.41 -8.88 -10.91
CA ASP A 48 -4.36 -9.39 -11.79
C ASP A 48 -3.10 -8.51 -11.83
N LEU A 49 -3.28 -7.18 -11.73
CA LEU A 49 -2.19 -6.20 -11.72
C LEU A 49 -1.49 -6.09 -10.36
N ALA A 50 -2.19 -6.39 -9.27
CA ALA A 50 -1.65 -6.30 -7.91
C ALA A 50 -2.04 -7.52 -7.05
N PRO A 51 -1.59 -8.74 -7.40
CA PRO A 51 -2.07 -9.98 -6.77
C PRO A 51 -1.72 -10.11 -5.28
N ARG A 52 -0.80 -9.26 -4.78
CA ARG A 52 -0.37 -9.25 -3.37
C ARG A 52 -1.05 -8.16 -2.55
N TRP A 53 -1.89 -7.32 -3.15
CA TRP A 53 -2.62 -6.26 -2.46
C TRP A 53 -4.12 -6.59 -2.39
N PRO A 54 -4.76 -6.39 -1.23
CA PRO A 54 -6.20 -6.53 -1.13
C PRO A 54 -6.88 -5.40 -1.91
N VAL A 55 -7.86 -5.76 -2.74
CA VAL A 55 -8.78 -4.80 -3.35
C VAL A 55 -9.86 -4.45 -2.32
N LEU A 56 -9.95 -3.17 -1.97
CA LEU A 56 -10.95 -2.64 -1.06
C LEU A 56 -12.18 -2.19 -1.85
N ALA A 57 -13.37 -2.42 -1.29
CA ALA A 57 -14.59 -1.82 -1.81
C ALA A 57 -14.86 -0.49 -1.10
N THR A 58 -15.00 0.59 -1.87
CA THR A 58 -15.33 1.92 -1.34
C THR A 58 -16.48 2.50 -2.15
N PHE A 59 -17.69 2.54 -1.57
CA PHE A 59 -18.93 2.99 -2.25
C PHE A 59 -19.19 2.29 -3.59
N GLY A 60 -19.01 0.96 -3.65
CA GLY A 60 -19.23 0.18 -4.87
C GLY A 60 -18.08 0.27 -5.90
N VAL A 61 -16.99 0.96 -5.55
CA VAL A 61 -15.81 1.15 -6.41
C VAL A 61 -14.61 0.40 -5.84
N PRO A 62 -13.92 -0.44 -6.64
CA PRO A 62 -12.68 -1.12 -6.24
C PRO A 62 -11.50 -0.15 -6.11
N VAL A 63 -10.79 -0.26 -4.99
CA VAL A 63 -9.67 0.61 -4.61
C VAL A 63 -8.49 -0.23 -4.14
N LEU A 64 -7.28 0.07 -4.63
CA LEU A 64 -6.03 -0.35 -4.02
C LEU A 64 -5.49 0.77 -3.15
N ALA A 65 -5.03 0.43 -1.95
CA ALA A 65 -4.47 1.38 -1.00
C ALA A 65 -3.17 0.88 -0.38
N ALA A 66 -2.32 1.81 0.03
CA ALA A 66 -1.11 1.55 0.80
C ALA A 66 -1.09 2.47 2.02
N LYS A 67 -0.81 1.92 3.21
CA LYS A 67 -0.89 2.64 4.50
C LYS A 67 -2.19 3.46 4.68
N GLY A 68 -3.32 2.92 4.21
CA GLY A 68 -4.63 3.59 4.26
C GLY A 68 -4.85 4.70 3.22
N ILE A 69 -3.87 5.03 2.39
CA ILE A 69 -3.99 6.04 1.33
C ILE A 69 -4.31 5.34 0.00
N ALA A 70 -5.37 5.78 -0.69
CA ALA A 70 -5.75 5.22 -1.98
C ALA A 70 -4.71 5.51 -3.05
N ALA A 71 -4.29 4.49 -3.77
CA ALA A 71 -3.30 4.54 -4.83
C ALA A 71 -3.91 4.35 -6.22
N VAL A 72 -4.87 3.43 -6.34
CA VAL A 72 -5.51 3.10 -7.62
C VAL A 72 -7.00 2.91 -7.41
N VAL A 73 -7.81 3.43 -8.32
CA VAL A 73 -9.27 3.32 -8.30
C VAL A 73 -9.74 2.84 -9.66
N ALA A 74 -10.59 1.81 -9.67
CA ALA A 74 -11.18 1.27 -10.89
C ALA A 74 -12.61 1.79 -11.07
N CYS A 75 -12.84 2.68 -12.04
CA CYS A 75 -14.14 3.33 -12.24
C CYS A 75 -14.77 2.95 -13.58
N GLY A 76 -16.09 2.73 -13.59
CA GLY A 76 -16.85 2.50 -14.81
C GLY A 76 -16.41 1.24 -15.57
N MET A 77 -16.34 1.34 -16.89
CA MET A 77 -16.05 0.19 -17.77
C MET A 77 -14.60 0.11 -18.24
N GLY A 78 -13.78 1.13 -17.99
CA GLY A 78 -12.48 1.23 -18.66
C GLY A 78 -11.58 2.34 -18.15
N MET A 79 -11.64 2.68 -16.86
CA MET A 79 -10.80 3.71 -16.29
C MET A 79 -10.10 3.23 -15.03
N LEU A 80 -8.76 3.36 -15.03
CA LEU A 80 -7.96 3.34 -13.82
C LEU A 80 -7.53 4.76 -13.50
N LEU A 81 -7.88 5.24 -12.31
CA LEU A 81 -7.28 6.43 -11.73
C LEU A 81 -6.09 5.99 -10.91
N VAL A 82 -4.90 6.50 -11.24
CA VAL A 82 -3.66 6.22 -10.51
C VAL A 82 -3.15 7.48 -9.85
N ARG A 83 -2.76 7.38 -8.57
CA ARG A 83 -2.16 8.48 -7.81
C ARG A 83 -0.64 8.46 -7.99
N LEU A 84 -0.07 9.52 -8.56
CA LEU A 84 1.37 9.65 -8.82
C LEU A 84 1.83 11.09 -8.55
N PRO A 85 3.12 11.31 -8.24
CA PRO A 85 3.67 12.64 -8.04
C PRO A 85 3.76 13.44 -9.35
N GLU A 86 3.91 12.73 -10.47
CA GLU A 86 4.13 13.27 -11.81
C GLU A 86 3.37 12.44 -12.85
N VAL A 87 3.25 12.99 -14.06
CA VAL A 87 2.58 12.34 -15.19
C VAL A 87 3.28 11.00 -15.51
N PRO A 88 2.53 9.92 -15.76
CA PRO A 88 3.10 8.66 -16.24
C PRO A 88 3.97 8.89 -17.48
N THR A 89 5.16 8.30 -17.50
CA THR A 89 6.10 8.43 -18.63
C THR A 89 6.01 7.24 -19.58
N GLU A 90 5.40 6.16 -19.11
CA GLU A 90 5.12 4.97 -19.89
C GLU A 90 4.16 5.29 -21.04
N PRO A 91 4.30 4.64 -22.22
CA PRO A 91 3.45 4.86 -23.38
C PRO A 91 2.09 4.20 -23.19
N LEU A 92 1.35 4.63 -22.17
CA LEU A 92 0.04 4.11 -21.82
C LEU A 92 -1.06 5.01 -22.38
N GLU A 93 -2.07 4.37 -22.96
CA GLU A 93 -3.27 5.04 -23.43
C GLU A 93 -3.98 5.71 -22.24
N SER A 94 -4.23 7.02 -22.38
CA SER A 94 -4.97 7.80 -21.39
C SER A 94 -6.46 7.51 -21.51
N ALA A 95 -7.13 7.36 -20.37
CA ALA A 95 -8.59 7.30 -20.33
C ALA A 95 -9.18 8.71 -20.20
N ALA A 96 -10.51 8.84 -20.35
CA ALA A 96 -11.21 10.10 -20.14
C ALA A 96 -10.86 10.72 -18.77
N PRO A 97 -10.73 12.05 -18.66
CA PRO A 97 -10.45 12.70 -17.39
C PRO A 97 -11.59 12.48 -16.39
N CYS A 98 -11.26 12.53 -15.10
CA CYS A 98 -12.21 12.43 -13.99
C CYS A 98 -12.02 13.62 -13.02
N PRO A 99 -12.61 14.79 -13.33
CA PRO A 99 -12.59 15.92 -12.41
C PRO A 99 -13.36 15.63 -11.10
N PRO A 100 -12.94 16.21 -9.97
CA PRO A 100 -11.81 17.12 -9.84
C PRO A 100 -10.46 16.38 -9.68
N LEU A 101 -10.46 15.04 -9.62
CA LEU A 101 -9.24 14.27 -9.31
C LEU A 101 -8.15 14.45 -10.36
N THR A 102 -8.51 14.51 -11.64
CA THR A 102 -7.54 14.68 -12.74
C THR A 102 -7.32 16.15 -13.12
N ASP A 103 -7.77 17.11 -12.30
CA ASP A 103 -7.44 18.51 -12.54
C ASP A 103 -5.93 18.76 -12.36
N PRO A 104 -5.34 19.77 -13.04
CA PRO A 104 -3.91 20.04 -12.93
C PRO A 104 -3.46 20.20 -11.47
N GLY A 105 -2.42 19.45 -11.09
CA GLY A 105 -1.82 19.50 -9.74
C GLY A 105 -2.51 18.63 -8.69
N GLN A 106 -3.57 17.90 -9.03
CA GLN A 106 -4.28 17.02 -8.09
C GLN A 106 -3.64 15.63 -7.92
N GLY A 107 -2.64 15.30 -8.74
CA GLY A 107 -1.82 14.09 -8.59
C GLY A 107 -2.54 12.78 -8.95
N TRP A 108 -3.63 12.85 -9.71
CA TRP A 108 -4.28 11.67 -10.31
C TRP A 108 -4.26 11.71 -11.82
N TYR A 109 -4.07 10.53 -12.41
CA TYR A 109 -4.01 10.35 -13.86
C TYR A 109 -4.94 9.22 -14.29
N SER A 110 -5.68 9.43 -15.38
CA SER A 110 -6.62 8.47 -15.95
C SER A 110 -5.94 7.63 -17.02
N VAL A 111 -5.96 6.30 -16.85
CA VAL A 111 -5.32 5.35 -17.75
C VAL A 111 -6.32 4.28 -18.19
N CYS A 112 -6.25 3.89 -19.46
CA CYS A 112 -7.04 2.79 -20.01
C CYS A 112 -6.51 1.44 -19.46
N PRO A 113 -7.33 0.57 -18.86
CA PRO A 113 -6.86 -0.72 -18.33
C PRO A 113 -6.59 -1.77 -19.43
N TRP A 114 -7.09 -1.53 -20.64
CA TRP A 114 -7.09 -2.49 -21.74
C TRP A 114 -5.90 -2.31 -22.69
N GLN A 115 -5.47 -1.06 -22.92
CA GLN A 115 -4.29 -0.69 -23.73
C GLN A 115 -4.34 -1.31 -25.14
N GLY A 116 -5.23 -0.81 -26.00
CA GLY A 116 -5.58 -1.46 -27.27
C GLY A 116 -4.43 -1.62 -28.28
N GLU A 117 -3.40 -0.78 -28.18
CA GLU A 117 -2.24 -0.78 -29.07
C GLU A 117 -1.08 -1.67 -28.58
N LEU A 118 -1.14 -2.15 -27.34
CA LEU A 118 -0.09 -2.96 -26.72
C LEU A 118 -0.43 -4.45 -26.74
N SER A 119 0.60 -5.30 -26.81
CA SER A 119 0.39 -6.73 -26.57
C SER A 119 -0.11 -6.98 -25.14
N SER A 120 -0.91 -8.03 -24.92
CA SER A 120 -1.44 -8.36 -23.59
C SER A 120 -0.35 -8.48 -22.51
N VAL A 121 0.82 -9.05 -22.86
CA VAL A 121 1.97 -9.20 -21.96
C VAL A 121 2.59 -7.84 -21.62
N GLU A 122 2.78 -6.98 -22.61
CA GLU A 122 3.36 -5.65 -22.43
C GLU A 122 2.44 -4.72 -21.66
N SER A 123 1.16 -4.70 -22.02
CA SER A 123 0.08 -4.00 -21.30
C SER A 123 0.07 -4.41 -19.82
N LYS A 124 0.06 -5.73 -19.53
CA LYS A 124 0.09 -6.22 -18.14
C LYS A 124 1.36 -5.78 -17.41
N ARG A 125 2.53 -5.86 -18.06
CA ARG A 125 3.81 -5.46 -17.46
C ARG A 125 3.82 -3.98 -17.10
N LEU A 126 3.49 -3.10 -18.05
CA LEU A 126 3.52 -1.65 -17.85
C LEU A 126 2.48 -1.19 -16.82
N LEU A 127 1.25 -1.70 -16.90
CA LEU A 127 0.22 -1.41 -15.91
C LEU A 127 0.60 -1.92 -14.51
N SER A 128 1.23 -3.08 -14.41
CA SER A 128 1.69 -3.61 -13.10
C SER A 128 2.78 -2.73 -12.49
N LEU A 129 3.70 -2.19 -13.32
CA LEU A 129 4.72 -1.24 -12.88
C LEU A 129 4.09 0.08 -12.41
N LEU A 130 3.16 0.61 -13.19
CA LEU A 130 2.41 1.82 -12.84
C LEU A 130 1.68 1.68 -11.51
N VAL A 131 0.97 0.56 -11.31
CA VAL A 131 0.26 0.26 -10.05
C VAL A 131 1.24 0.15 -8.88
N GLN A 132 2.41 -0.48 -9.07
CA GLN A 132 3.45 -0.55 -8.03
C GLN A 132 4.01 0.82 -7.68
N HIS A 133 4.22 1.70 -8.67
CA HIS A 133 4.66 3.07 -8.44
C HIS A 133 3.61 3.87 -7.67
N ALA A 134 2.33 3.77 -8.05
CA ALA A 134 1.24 4.43 -7.36
C ALA A 134 1.11 3.96 -5.89
N LEU A 135 1.23 2.66 -5.64
CA LEU A 135 1.21 2.09 -4.29
C LEU A 135 2.40 2.55 -3.45
N SER A 136 3.60 2.60 -4.05
CA SER A 136 4.81 3.09 -3.37
C SER A 136 4.69 4.58 -3.05
N TYR A 137 4.15 5.38 -3.97
CA TYR A 137 3.90 6.79 -3.75
C TYR A 137 2.85 7.01 -2.66
N ALA A 138 1.71 6.32 -2.71
CA ALA A 138 0.70 6.39 -1.66
C ALA A 138 1.27 6.04 -0.27
N ALA A 139 2.15 5.03 -0.18
CA ALA A 139 2.84 4.71 1.07
C ALA A 139 3.77 5.84 1.54
N SER A 140 4.46 6.55 0.64
CA SER A 140 5.33 7.69 0.98
C SER A 140 4.58 8.93 1.46
N LEU A 141 3.28 9.05 1.15
CA LEU A 141 2.43 10.13 1.64
C LEU A 141 1.97 9.94 3.09
N SER A 142 2.20 8.77 3.67
CA SER A 142 1.85 8.47 5.05
C SER A 142 3.01 8.79 5.98
N GLU A 143 2.72 9.57 7.03
CA GLU A 143 3.65 9.86 8.12
C GLU A 143 3.71 8.72 9.16
N ASP A 144 2.87 7.68 9.01
CA ASP A 144 2.79 6.57 9.95
C ASP A 144 3.77 5.44 9.58
N ASP A 145 4.87 5.37 10.32
CA ASP A 145 5.88 4.31 10.23
C ASP A 145 5.56 3.09 11.11
N SER A 146 4.50 3.14 11.92
CA SER A 146 4.06 1.99 12.72
C SER A 146 3.35 0.93 11.89
N ILE A 147 3.03 1.24 10.63
CA ILE A 147 2.30 0.40 9.70
C ILE A 147 3.15 0.13 8.45
N ASP A 148 3.27 -1.12 8.03
CA ASP A 148 3.95 -1.50 6.80
C ASP A 148 3.16 -1.03 5.57
N TRP A 149 3.77 -1.14 4.38
CA TRP A 149 3.13 -0.71 3.14
C TRP A 149 1.82 -1.46 2.81
N GLN A 150 1.55 -2.61 3.47
CA GLN A 150 0.30 -3.37 3.34
C GLN A 150 -0.78 -2.95 4.33
N GLY A 151 -0.51 -1.99 5.23
CA GLY A 151 -1.47 -1.63 6.27
C GLY A 151 -1.39 -2.50 7.53
N ARG A 152 -0.32 -3.29 7.73
CA ARG A 152 -0.13 -4.14 8.92
C ARG A 152 0.79 -3.48 9.93
N PRO A 153 0.61 -3.68 11.25
CA PRO A 153 1.55 -3.17 12.24
C PRO A 153 2.96 -3.69 11.96
N VAL A 154 3.95 -2.79 11.85
CA VAL A 154 5.37 -3.16 11.81
C VAL A 154 5.68 -3.78 13.16
N GLN A 155 5.94 -5.09 13.18
CA GLN A 155 6.39 -5.75 14.40
C GLN A 155 7.69 -5.08 14.83
N ALA A 156 7.65 -4.37 15.96
CA ALA A 156 8.85 -3.83 16.58
C ALA A 156 9.89 -4.95 16.68
N PRO A 157 11.15 -4.73 16.28
CA PRO A 157 12.18 -5.75 16.40
C PRO A 157 12.19 -6.20 17.86
N SER A 158 11.84 -7.48 18.07
CA SER A 158 11.82 -8.06 19.40
C SER A 158 13.16 -7.75 20.03
N THR A 159 13.15 -6.99 21.14
CA THR A 159 14.33 -6.79 21.96
C THR A 159 14.73 -8.18 22.43
N ARG A 160 15.64 -8.82 21.69
CA ARG A 160 16.38 -9.98 22.15
C ARG A 160 17.12 -9.49 23.38
N SER A 161 16.47 -9.66 24.53
CA SER A 161 17.04 -9.54 25.85
C SER A 161 18.33 -10.34 25.83
N GLY A 162 19.45 -9.62 25.63
CA GLY A 162 20.78 -10.16 25.69
C GLY A 162 20.95 -10.74 27.07
N LYS A 163 20.82 -12.06 27.18
CA LYS A 163 21.15 -12.81 28.38
C LYS A 163 22.67 -12.75 28.51
N VAL A 164 23.17 -11.68 29.14
CA VAL A 164 24.58 -11.51 29.50
C VAL A 164 24.93 -12.67 30.43
N LYS A 165 25.55 -13.70 29.86
CA LYS A 165 26.07 -14.86 30.58
C LYS A 165 27.25 -14.34 31.40
N GLY A 166 27.05 -14.23 32.72
CA GLY A 166 28.01 -13.69 33.67
C GLY A 166 29.41 -14.25 33.49
N ARG A 167 30.38 -13.35 33.30
CA ARG A 167 31.81 -13.63 33.40
C ARG A 167 32.11 -14.15 34.81
N ARG A 168 32.73 -15.33 34.90
CA ARG A 168 33.39 -15.80 36.12
C ARG A 168 34.60 -14.88 36.41
N PRO A 169 34.83 -14.45 37.66
CA PRO A 169 36.06 -13.77 38.03
C PRO A 169 37.21 -14.77 38.09
N SER A 170 38.29 -14.46 37.38
CA SER A 170 39.62 -15.05 37.52
C SER A 170 40.15 -14.80 38.93
N ARG A 171 40.47 -15.86 39.67
CA ARG A 171 41.16 -15.78 40.96
C ARG A 171 42.64 -16.02 40.70
N ASP A 172 43.37 -14.94 40.52
CA ASP A 172 44.83 -14.93 40.50
C ASP A 172 45.30 -13.90 41.52
N THR A 173 45.92 -14.38 42.60
CA THR A 173 46.68 -13.55 43.54
C THR A 173 47.81 -14.43 44.05
N GLY A 174 48.94 -14.29 43.39
CA GLY A 174 50.22 -14.78 43.87
C GLY A 174 50.82 -13.91 44.99
N SER A 175 51.70 -14.57 45.73
CA SER A 175 52.94 -14.04 46.32
C SER A 175 52.89 -13.04 47.49
N ARG A 176 53.40 -13.47 48.64
CA ARG A 176 54.49 -12.81 49.43
C ARG A 176 54.90 -13.76 50.57
N GLN A 177 56.11 -14.34 50.55
CA GLN A 177 57.40 -13.84 51.07
C GLN A 177 57.53 -13.81 52.61
N GLY A 178 58.62 -14.43 53.10
CA GLY A 178 59.16 -14.35 54.47
C GLY A 178 59.33 -15.75 55.08
N GLY A 179 60.51 -16.32 55.36
CA GLY A 179 61.78 -15.72 55.76
C GLY A 179 61.96 -15.86 57.28
N ARG A 180 63.07 -16.48 57.72
CA ARG A 180 63.50 -16.88 59.09
C ARG A 180 63.08 -18.33 59.45
N GLY A 181 63.91 -19.24 59.95
CA GLY A 181 65.30 -19.20 60.36
C GLY A 181 65.52 -20.18 61.54
N ARG A 182 66.58 -21.00 61.44
CA ARG A 182 67.45 -21.55 62.52
C ARG A 182 66.99 -22.70 63.45
N ARG A 183 67.95 -23.64 63.57
CA ARG A 183 68.33 -24.54 64.71
C ARG A 183 67.43 -25.78 64.89
N ARG A 184 67.95 -26.97 65.18
CA ARG A 184 69.27 -27.44 65.66
C ARG A 184 69.72 -28.67 64.89
#